data_AF-A0A9E5MD33-F1
#
_entry.id   AF-A0A9E5MD33-F1
#
_cell.length_a   1.000
_cell.length_b   1.000
_cell.length_c   1.000
_cell.angle_alpha   90.00
_cell.angle_beta   90.00
_cell.angle_gamma   90.00
#
_symmetry.space_group_name_H-M   'P 1'
#
loop_
_entity.id
_entity.type
_entity.pdbx_description
1 polymer ?
#
loop_
_entity_poly.entity_id
_entity_poly.type
_entity_poly.pdbx_seq_one_letter_code
_entity_poly.pdbx_strand_id
1 'polypeptide(L)'
;MSDPSQKPEDELAGTEQPFVSHLMELRDRLVRALAAVGVAAAVLALFPGPAELYDLLAAPLVAHLPAGTTLIATSVISPFMVPLKILLMA
;
A
#
# COMPACT_ATOMS: atom_id res chain seq x y z
N MET A 1 -31.78 -45.58 34.81
CA MET A 1 -31.48 -45.54 33.37
C MET A 1 -31.39 -44.06 33.04
N SER A 2 -30.19 -43.49 33.15
CA SER A 2 -29.96 -42.06 32.99
C SER A 2 -28.88 -41.89 31.94
N ASP A 3 -29.30 -41.64 30.69
CA ASP A 3 -28.39 -41.35 29.59
C ASP A 3 -27.71 -39.98 29.82
N PRO A 4 -26.37 -39.90 29.80
CA PRO A 4 -25.67 -38.65 30.04
C PRO A 4 -25.58 -37.85 28.75
N SER A 5 -26.17 -36.66 28.76
CA SER A 5 -25.69 -35.44 28.10
C SER A 5 -25.17 -35.61 26.65
N GLN A 6 -26.08 -35.55 25.68
CA GLN A 6 -25.74 -35.13 24.32
C GLN A 6 -25.24 -33.68 24.40
N LYS A 7 -23.94 -33.46 24.25
CA LYS A 7 -23.40 -32.13 23.93
C LYS A 7 -23.84 -31.81 22.50
N PRO A 8 -24.33 -30.59 22.20
CA PRO A 8 -24.67 -30.22 20.84
C PRO A 8 -23.41 -30.37 19.99
N GLU A 9 -23.47 -31.19 18.95
CA GLU A 9 -22.39 -31.26 17.96
C GLU A 9 -22.28 -29.88 17.31
N ASP A 10 -21.08 -29.32 17.33
CA ASP A 10 -20.77 -28.02 16.78
C ASP A 10 -20.85 -28.08 15.25
N GLU A 11 -22.06 -27.85 14.72
CA GLU A 11 -22.40 -27.91 13.29
C GLU A 11 -21.58 -26.92 12.42
N LEU A 12 -20.80 -26.03 13.04
CA LEU A 12 -19.95 -25.04 12.36
C LEU A 12 -18.47 -25.44 12.27
N ALA A 13 -18.04 -26.50 12.96
CA ALA A 13 -16.64 -26.93 13.01
C ALA A 13 -16.04 -27.27 11.63
N GLY A 14 -16.87 -27.69 10.66
CA GLY A 14 -16.44 -27.94 9.28
C GLY A 14 -16.28 -26.68 8.41
N THR A 15 -16.88 -25.55 8.81
CA THR A 15 -16.94 -24.31 8.02
C THR A 15 -15.96 -23.23 8.54
N GLU A 16 -15.57 -23.26 9.81
CA GLU A 16 -14.64 -22.27 10.37
C GLU A 16 -13.17 -22.54 10.01
N GLN A 17 -12.78 -23.81 9.90
CA GLN A 17 -11.43 -24.22 9.46
C GLN A 17 -11.02 -23.62 8.10
N PRO A 18 -11.89 -23.62 7.05
CA PRO A 18 -11.53 -23.02 5.77
C PRO A 18 -11.45 -21.48 5.81
N PHE A 19 -12.26 -20.76 6.59
CA PHE A 19 -12.17 -19.29 6.66
C PHE A 19 -10.86 -18.81 7.28
N VAL A 20 -10.42 -19.44 8.36
CA VAL A 20 -9.14 -19.11 9.00
C VAL A 20 -7.97 -19.39 8.04
N SER A 21 -8.04 -20.47 7.27
CA SER A 21 -7.02 -20.80 6.27
C SER A 21 -6.89 -19.73 5.17
N HIS A 22 -8.01 -19.23 4.64
CA HIS A 22 -8.01 -18.16 3.64
C HIS A 22 -7.49 -16.83 4.20
N LEU A 23 -7.84 -16.47 5.45
CA LEU A 23 -7.29 -15.28 6.10
C LEU A 23 -5.78 -15.39 6.33
N MET A 24 -5.29 -16.58 6.66
CA MET A 24 -3.85 -16.83 6.81
C MET A 24 -3.11 -16.70 5.47
N GLU A 25 -3.70 -17.20 4.38
CA GLU A 25 -3.17 -17.01 3.04
C GLU A 25 -3.17 -15.53 2.62
N LEU A 26 -4.27 -14.81 2.87
CA LEU A 26 -4.35 -13.37 2.60
C LEU A 26 -3.28 -12.60 3.37
N ARG A 27 -3.07 -12.92 4.65
CA ARG A 27 -2.01 -12.31 5.47
C ARG A 27 -0.64 -12.53 4.87
N ASP A 28 -0.32 -13.77 4.49
CA ASP A 28 0.98 -14.12 3.93
C ASP A 28 1.24 -13.36 2.62
N ARG A 29 0.24 -13.34 1.72
CA ARG A 29 0.29 -12.59 0.47
C ARG A 29 0.42 -11.08 0.72
N LEU A 30 -0.30 -10.53 1.68
CA LEU A 30 -0.26 -9.11 2.03
C LEU A 30 1.12 -8.71 2.56
N VAL A 31 1.68 -9.50 3.48
CA VAL A 31 3.03 -9.25 4.02
C VAL A 31 4.07 -9.30 2.89
N ARG A 32 3.95 -10.28 1.99
CA ARG A 32 4.88 -10.41 0.86
C ARG A 32 4.73 -9.27 -0.14
N ALA A 33 3.51 -8.79 -0.40
CA ALA A 33 3.26 -7.62 -1.24
C ALA A 33 3.81 -6.33 -0.62
N LEU A 34 3.59 -6.11 0.68
CA LEU A 34 4.15 -4.96 1.40
C LEU A 34 5.68 -4.98 1.41
N ALA A 35 6.29 -6.16 1.59
CA ALA A 35 7.74 -6.31 1.50
C ALA A 35 8.25 -5.99 0.09
N ALA A 36 7.57 -6.45 -0.96
CA ALA A 36 7.95 -6.15 -2.35
C ALA A 36 7.85 -4.65 -2.65
N VAL A 37 6.76 -3.98 -2.23
CA VAL A 37 6.60 -2.53 -2.37
C VAL A 37 7.67 -1.78 -1.58
N GLY A 38 7.96 -2.20 -0.35
CA GLY A 38 9.00 -1.58 0.48
C GLY A 38 10.39 -1.68 -0.14
N VAL A 39 10.73 -2.83 -0.76
CA VAL A 39 11.99 -3.01 -1.49
C VAL A 39 12.04 -2.12 -2.73
N ALA A 40 10.98 -2.08 -3.53
CA ALA A 40 10.91 -1.20 -4.70
C ALA A 40 11.07 0.27 -4.32
N ALA A 41 10.34 0.72 -3.29
CA ALA A 41 10.44 2.07 -2.75
C ALA A 41 11.86 2.38 -2.23
N ALA A 42 12.53 1.44 -1.56
CA ALA A 42 13.89 1.63 -1.09
C ALA A 42 14.88 1.79 -2.26
N VAL A 43 14.75 1.00 -3.33
CA VAL A 43 15.57 1.12 -4.53
C VAL A 43 15.36 2.48 -5.19
N LEU A 44 14.10 2.86 -5.44
CA LEU A 44 13.75 4.13 -6.04
C LEU A 44 14.15 5.33 -5.18
N ALA A 45 14.17 5.19 -3.86
CA ALA A 45 14.60 6.23 -2.92
C ALA A 45 16.12 6.49 -2.99
N LEU A 46 16.90 5.44 -3.28
CA LEU A 46 18.36 5.54 -3.45
C LEU A 46 18.73 6.12 -4.81
N PHE A 47 18.08 5.66 -5.87
CA PHE A 47 18.28 6.16 -7.22
C PHE A 47 17.05 5.84 -8.08
N PRO A 48 16.44 6.81 -8.77
CA PRO A 48 16.84 8.22 -8.94
C PRO A 48 16.53 9.14 -7.73
N GLY A 49 15.68 8.71 -6.80
CA GLY A 49 15.28 9.46 -5.62
C GLY A 49 13.95 10.23 -5.80
N PRO A 50 13.30 10.65 -4.70
CA PRO A 50 11.96 11.23 -4.74
C PRO A 50 11.84 12.52 -5.56
N ALA A 51 12.86 13.38 -5.52
CA ALA A 51 12.86 14.67 -6.21
C ALA A 51 12.92 14.50 -7.72
N GLU A 52 13.81 13.62 -8.22
CA GLU A 52 13.93 13.34 -9.65
C GLU A 52 12.68 12.67 -10.21
N LEU A 53 12.04 11.78 -9.43
CA LEU A 53 10.74 11.21 -9.80
C LEU A 53 9.66 12.28 -9.91
N TYR A 54 9.63 13.24 -8.98
CA TYR A 54 8.72 14.38 -9.06
C TYR A 54 8.99 15.22 -10.30
N ASP A 55 10.24 15.58 -10.58
CA ASP A 55 10.61 16.41 -11.72
C ASP A 55 10.21 15.76 -13.05
N LEU A 56 10.41 14.45 -13.17
CA LEU A 56 9.99 13.67 -14.33
C LEU A 56 8.47 13.75 -14.56
N LEU A 57 7.68 13.61 -13.49
CA LEU A 57 6.21 13.67 -13.55
C LEU A 57 5.68 15.11 -13.70
N ALA A 58 6.40 16.09 -13.18
CA ALA A 58 6.04 17.51 -13.26
C ALA A 58 6.35 18.12 -14.63
N ALA A 59 7.31 17.56 -15.38
CA ALA A 59 7.73 18.05 -16.69
C ALA A 59 6.57 18.35 -17.67
N PRO A 60 5.58 17.46 -17.91
CA PRO A 60 4.46 17.78 -18.78
C PRO A 60 3.57 18.89 -18.22
N LEU A 61 3.39 18.99 -16.90
CA LEU A 61 2.58 20.04 -16.29
C LEU A 61 3.23 21.41 -16.51
N VAL A 62 4.54 21.50 -16.29
CA VAL A 62 5.31 22.74 -16.50
C VAL A 62 5.27 23.16 -17.97
N ALA A 63 5.34 22.22 -18.91
CA ALA A 63 5.29 22.50 -20.34
C ALA A 63 3.94 23.10 -20.81
N HIS A 64 2.85 22.86 -20.07
CA HIS A 64 1.51 23.37 -20.38
C HIS A 64 1.11 24.58 -19.54
N LEU A 65 2.02 25.10 -18.71
CA LEU A 65 1.77 26.32 -17.95
C LEU A 65 1.73 27.55 -18.87
N PRO A 66 0.85 28.53 -18.62
CA PRO A 66 0.90 29.83 -19.27
C PRO A 66 2.27 30.48 -19.09
N ALA A 67 2.73 31.19 -20.11
CA ALA A 67 4.02 31.88 -20.08
C ALA A 67 4.15 32.76 -18.83
N GLY A 68 5.24 32.57 -18.07
CA GLY A 68 5.53 33.31 -16.85
C GLY A 68 4.89 32.78 -15.57
N THR A 69 4.20 31.63 -15.62
CA THR A 69 3.66 30.97 -14.41
C THR A 69 4.53 29.79 -13.98
N THR A 70 4.52 29.47 -12.69
CA THR A 70 5.29 28.37 -12.08
C THR A 70 4.40 27.52 -11.19
N LEU A 71 4.79 26.26 -10.99
CA LEU A 71 4.16 25.42 -9.96
C LEU A 71 4.52 25.96 -8.57
N ILE A 72 3.50 26.09 -7.72
CA ILE A 72 3.64 26.54 -6.33
C ILE A 72 3.19 25.45 -5.36
N ALA A 73 3.93 25.29 -4.26
CA ALA A 73 3.50 24.49 -3.13
C ALA A 73 2.50 25.31 -2.29
N THR A 74 1.22 24.95 -2.31
CA THR A 74 0.16 25.68 -1.57
C THR A 74 0.17 25.40 -0.07
N SER A 75 0.71 24.26 0.36
CA SER A 75 0.88 23.90 1.76
C SER A 75 2.36 23.81 2.14
N VAL A 76 2.68 24.22 3.37
CA VAL A 76 4.03 24.27 3.95
C VAL A 76 4.74 22.92 3.88
N ILE A 77 4.01 21.80 3.97
CA ILE A 77 4.56 20.45 4.02
C ILE A 77 4.73 19.85 2.61
N SER A 78 4.13 20.46 1.58
CA SER A 78 4.10 19.90 0.22
C SER A 78 5.48 19.63 -0.39
N PRO A 79 6.51 20.48 -0.21
CA PRO A 79 7.84 20.23 -0.77
C PRO A 79 8.46 18.90 -0.31
N PHE A 80 8.05 18.40 0.86
CA PHE A 80 8.48 17.10 1.38
C PHE A 80 7.49 15.99 1.00
N MET A 81 6.20 16.23 1.20
CA MET A 81 5.18 15.18 1.08
C MET A 81 4.89 14.76 -0.36
N VAL A 82 4.97 15.70 -1.32
CA VAL A 82 4.64 15.40 -2.72
C VAL A 82 5.67 14.46 -3.35
N PRO A 83 7.00 14.72 -3.28
CA PRO A 83 8.00 13.78 -3.76
C PRO A 83 7.89 12.41 -3.09
N LEU A 84 7.63 12.37 -1.77
CA LEU A 84 7.49 11.12 -1.03
C LEU A 84 6.27 10.30 -1.48
N LYS A 85 5.12 10.96 -1.71
CA LYS A 85 3.91 10.30 -2.23
C LYS A 85 4.16 9.69 -3.60
N ILE A 86 4.87 10.41 -4.46
CA ILE A 86 5.23 9.94 -5.80
C ILE A 86 6.14 8.72 -5.70
N LEU A 87 7.17 8.75 -4.86
CA LEU A 87 8.04 7.61 -4.63
C LEU A 87 7.26 6.34 -4.26
N LEU A 88 6.25 6.46 -3.39
CA LEU A 88 5.45 5.32 -2.94
C LEU A 88 4.43 4.83 -3.96
N MET A 89 4.11 5.65 -4.97
CA MET A 89 3.18 5.32 -6.06
C MET A 89 3.88 4.80 -7.31
N ALA A 90 5.17 5.11 -7.47
CA ALA A 90 6.02 4.67 -8.58
C ALA A 90 6.46 3.21 -8.43
#